data_AF-A0ABD7STB9-F1
#
_entry.id   AF-A0ABD7STB9-F1
#
_cell.length_a   1.000
_cell.length_b   1.000
_cell.length_c   1.000
_cell.angle_alpha   90.00
_cell.angle_beta   90.00
_cell.angle_gamma   90.00
#
_symmetry.space_group_name_H-M   'P 1'
#
loop_
_entity.id
_entity.type
_entity.pdbx_description
1 polymer ?
#
loop_
_entity_poly.entity_id
_entity_poly.type
_entity_poly.pdbx_seq_one_letter_code
_entity_poly.pdbx_strand_id
1 'polypeptide(L)'
;MSVSLDEIVLSRLSPDFEVHNTSALEEAMLDEPRLRGQTLRVVTQNISRDVVAKAIDVDRTNLSKLYSRKLLSRVQSEDISDLTLLWAEMRDVFDNNDALFKEWLNASLPALNGRAPVDFMHSLAGRKALRDILNRLTYGDFS
;
A
#
# COMPACT_ATOMS: atom_id res chain seq x y z
N MET A 1 15.95 19.66 0.78
CA MET A 1 16.13 18.23 0.46
C MET A 1 14.92 17.81 -0.35
N SER A 2 15.12 17.20 -1.51
CA SER A 2 14.01 16.54 -2.21
C SER A 2 13.61 15.32 -1.39
N VAL A 3 12.30 15.17 -1.13
CA VAL A 3 11.75 13.98 -0.46
C VAL A 3 12.03 12.77 -1.36
N SER A 4 12.41 11.64 -0.77
CA SER A 4 12.66 10.38 -1.45
C SER A 4 11.42 9.48 -1.47
N LEU A 5 11.36 8.53 -2.40
CA LEU A 5 10.27 7.54 -2.41
C LEU A 5 10.22 6.71 -1.13
N ASP A 6 11.38 6.45 -0.50
CA ASP A 6 11.45 5.76 0.79
C ASP A 6 10.70 6.55 1.88
N GLU A 7 10.92 7.85 2.01
CA GLU A 7 10.25 8.72 2.99
C GLU A 7 8.73 8.75 2.77
N ILE A 8 8.28 8.89 1.52
CA ILE A 8 6.86 8.88 1.13
C ILE A 8 6.20 7.54 1.49
N VAL A 9 6.87 6.42 1.18
CA VAL A 9 6.32 5.09 1.46
C VAL A 9 6.24 4.84 2.96
N LEU A 10 7.24 5.26 3.73
CA LEU A 10 7.25 5.11 5.18
C LEU A 10 6.17 5.98 5.85
N SER A 11 5.96 7.21 5.40
CA SER A 11 4.93 8.11 5.94
C SER A 11 3.51 7.56 5.85
N ARG A 12 3.26 6.65 4.90
CA ARG A 12 1.95 6.00 4.68
C ARG A 12 1.66 4.85 5.65
N LEU A 13 2.67 4.33 6.36
CA LEU A 13 2.53 3.10 7.15
C LEU A 13 2.20 3.32 8.63
N SER A 14 2.70 4.40 9.23
CA SER A 14 2.52 4.71 10.65
C SER A 14 2.52 6.23 10.88
N PRO A 15 1.74 6.73 11.86
CA PRO A 15 1.85 8.11 12.32
C PRO A 15 3.22 8.45 12.93
N ASP A 16 4.06 7.46 13.25
CA ASP A 16 5.42 7.68 13.77
C ASP A 16 6.39 8.27 12.71
N PHE A 17 5.99 8.27 11.44
CA PHE A 17 6.76 8.85 10.34
C PHE A 17 6.24 10.26 10.01
N GLU A 18 7.14 11.15 9.57
CA GLU A 18 6.75 12.48 9.11
C GLU A 18 5.76 12.36 7.93
N VAL A 19 4.60 13.01 8.04
CA VAL A 19 3.56 12.95 7.01
C VAL A 19 4.03 13.69 5.77
N HIS A 20 4.18 12.96 4.67
CA HIS A 20 4.45 13.53 3.36
C HIS A 20 3.22 13.38 2.47
N ASN A 21 2.51 14.49 2.25
CA ASN A 21 1.46 14.57 1.24
C ASN A 21 2.12 14.90 -0.11
N THR A 22 2.16 13.91 -1.00
CA THR A 22 2.77 14.06 -2.33
C THR A 22 1.72 13.84 -3.41
N SER A 23 1.73 14.71 -4.41
CA SER A 23 0.99 14.52 -5.65
C SER A 23 1.68 13.50 -6.55
N ALA A 24 0.93 12.89 -7.47
CA ALA A 24 1.51 12.00 -8.49
C ALA A 24 2.58 12.69 -9.35
N LEU A 25 2.46 14.01 -9.55
CA LEU A 25 3.47 14.79 -10.26
C LEU A 25 4.77 14.87 -9.47
N GLU A 26 4.70 15.14 -8.16
CA GLU A 26 5.89 15.21 -7.30
C GLU A 26 6.59 13.85 -7.21
N GLU A 27 5.84 12.75 -7.10
CA GLU A 27 6.41 11.39 -7.16
C GLU A 27 7.07 11.09 -8.52
N ALA A 28 6.47 11.55 -9.63
CA ALA A 28 7.04 11.38 -10.97
C ALA A 28 8.31 12.22 -11.18
N MET A 29 8.51 13.27 -10.40
CA MET A 29 9.66 14.17 -10.45
C MET A 29 10.81 13.75 -9.54
N LEU A 30 10.69 12.62 -8.81
CA LEU A 30 11.76 12.12 -7.97
C LEU A 30 13.00 11.75 -8.78
N ASP A 31 14.16 12.25 -8.34
CA ASP A 31 15.47 11.90 -8.94
C ASP A 31 15.74 10.39 -8.85
N GLU A 32 15.28 9.74 -7.78
CA GLU A 32 15.35 8.30 -7.56
C GLU A 32 13.96 7.74 -7.21
N PRO A 33 13.23 7.18 -8.19
CA PRO A 33 11.89 6.61 -7.99
C PRO A 33 11.93 5.12 -7.59
N ARG A 34 13.03 4.64 -7.01
CA ARG A 34 13.14 3.25 -6.54
C ARG A 34 13.32 3.18 -5.04
N LEU A 35 12.69 2.17 -4.45
CA LEU A 35 12.76 1.87 -3.03
C LEU A 35 14.01 1.10 -2.66
N ARG A 36 14.49 1.30 -1.44
CA ARG A 36 15.52 0.45 -0.82
C ARG A 36 14.88 -0.83 -0.27
N GLY A 37 15.67 -1.90 -0.22
CA GLY A 37 15.23 -3.16 0.40
C GLY A 37 14.85 -3.00 1.88
N GLN A 38 15.49 -2.07 2.59
CA GLN A 38 15.18 -1.78 3.99
C GLN A 38 13.77 -1.22 4.17
N THR A 39 13.31 -0.38 3.25
CA THR A 39 11.95 0.16 3.26
C THR A 39 10.92 -0.95 3.06
N LEU A 40 11.18 -1.87 2.12
CA LEU A 40 10.33 -3.05 1.94
C LEU A 40 10.22 -3.90 3.21
N ARG A 41 11.30 -3.99 4.02
CA ARG A 41 11.24 -4.69 5.31
C ARG A 41 10.23 -4.03 6.25
N VAL A 42 10.19 -2.70 6.32
CA VAL A 42 9.22 -1.95 7.13
C VAL A 42 7.80 -2.10 6.60
N VAL A 43 7.61 -2.08 5.27
CA VAL A 43 6.32 -2.36 4.64
C VAL A 43 5.78 -3.72 5.11
N THR A 44 6.62 -4.76 5.15
CA THR A 44 6.21 -6.10 5.59
C THR A 44 5.94 -6.26 7.09
N GLN A 45 6.23 -5.25 7.90
CA GLN A 45 5.85 -5.20 9.31
C GLN A 45 4.43 -4.65 9.51
N ASN A 46 3.93 -3.87 8.53
CA ASN A 46 2.61 -3.24 8.58
C ASN A 46 1.60 -3.98 7.70
N ILE A 47 2.03 -4.45 6.53
CA ILE A 47 1.21 -5.20 5.58
C ILE A 47 1.68 -6.66 5.55
N SER A 48 0.74 -7.60 5.49
CA SER A 48 1.04 -9.04 5.44
C SER A 48 2.08 -9.36 4.38
N ARG A 49 3.10 -10.15 4.76
CA ARG A 49 4.15 -10.63 3.85
C ARG A 49 3.60 -11.31 2.60
N ASP A 50 2.46 -11.99 2.70
CA ASP A 50 1.84 -12.67 1.56
C ASP A 50 1.29 -11.67 0.53
N VAL A 51 0.59 -10.64 1.00
CA VAL A 51 0.07 -9.56 0.15
C VAL A 51 1.24 -8.82 -0.52
N VAL A 52 2.26 -8.46 0.26
CA VAL A 52 3.44 -7.75 -0.27
C VAL A 52 4.18 -8.61 -1.30
N ALA A 53 4.40 -9.90 -1.02
CA ALA A 53 5.09 -10.81 -1.94
C ALA A 53 4.34 -10.95 -3.28
N LYS A 54 3.03 -11.17 -3.21
CA LYS A 54 2.17 -11.25 -4.41
C LYS A 54 2.12 -9.94 -5.18
N ALA A 55 2.09 -8.80 -4.46
CA ALA A 55 2.04 -7.48 -5.08
C ALA A 55 3.24 -7.15 -5.96
N ILE A 56 4.41 -7.72 -5.66
CA ILE A 56 5.65 -7.50 -6.42
C ILE A 56 6.11 -8.73 -7.20
N ASP A 57 5.21 -9.70 -7.40
CA ASP A 57 5.42 -10.95 -8.13
C ASP A 57 6.67 -11.73 -7.68
N VAL A 58 6.80 -11.97 -6.37
CA VAL A 58 7.87 -12.80 -5.81
C VAL A 58 7.34 -13.86 -4.86
N ASP A 59 8.05 -14.99 -4.80
CA ASP A 59 7.78 -15.98 -3.77
C ASP A 59 8.03 -15.41 -2.37
N ARG A 60 7.17 -15.78 -1.42
CA ARG A 60 7.30 -15.40 -0.01
C ARG A 60 8.65 -15.80 0.61
N THR A 61 9.27 -16.88 0.12
CA THR A 61 10.59 -17.37 0.53
C THR A 61 11.73 -16.51 -0.02
N ASN A 62 11.52 -15.86 -1.16
CA ASN A 62 12.49 -14.96 -1.80
C ASN A 62 12.35 -13.51 -1.33
N LEU A 63 11.20 -13.13 -0.76
CA LEU A 63 10.94 -11.77 -0.25
C LEU A 63 12.04 -11.27 0.68
N SER A 64 12.52 -12.09 1.62
CA SER A 64 13.55 -11.67 2.58
C SER A 64 14.91 -11.35 1.94
N LYS A 65 15.21 -11.93 0.77
CA LYS A 65 16.44 -11.64 0.01
C LYS A 65 16.43 -10.22 -0.58
N LEU A 66 15.24 -9.64 -0.74
CA LEU A 66 15.10 -8.27 -1.24
C LEU A 66 15.44 -7.22 -0.17
N TYR A 67 15.39 -7.57 1.12
CA TYR A 67 15.61 -6.61 2.20
C TYR A 67 17.02 -6.02 2.24
N SER A 68 18.01 -6.75 1.73
CA SER A 68 19.40 -6.30 1.65
C SER A 68 19.75 -5.61 0.33
N ARG A 69 18.81 -5.50 -0.61
CA ARG A 69 19.08 -4.83 -1.89
C ARG A 69 19.24 -3.33 -1.68
N LYS A 70 20.26 -2.78 -2.35
CA LYS A 70 20.47 -1.32 -2.39
C LYS A 70 19.24 -0.61 -2.95
N LEU A 71 18.70 -1.10 -4.07
CA LEU A 71 17.47 -0.63 -4.69
C LEU A 71 16.68 -1.83 -5.23
N LEU A 72 15.36 -1.76 -5.17
CA LEU A 72 14.45 -2.67 -5.85
C LEU A 72 14.36 -2.33 -7.34
N SER A 73 13.67 -3.17 -8.12
CA SER A 73 13.34 -2.79 -9.50
C SER A 73 12.34 -1.64 -9.51
N ARG A 74 12.25 -0.93 -10.65
CA ARG A 74 11.27 0.14 -10.85
C ARG A 74 9.83 -0.37 -10.64
N VAL A 75 9.48 -1.47 -11.29
CA VAL A 75 8.16 -2.11 -11.16
C VAL A 75 7.86 -2.48 -9.71
N GLN A 76 8.80 -3.13 -9.01
CA GLN A 76 8.63 -3.47 -7.60
C GLN A 76 8.43 -2.22 -6.72
N SER A 77 9.09 -1.11 -7.06
CA SER A 77 8.98 0.13 -6.29
C SER A 77 7.64 0.82 -6.54
N GLU A 78 7.17 0.84 -7.78
CA GLU A 78 5.86 1.37 -8.18
C GLU A 78 4.73 0.56 -7.53
N ASP A 79 4.81 -0.77 -7.56
CA ASP A 79 3.81 -1.65 -6.95
C ASP A 79 3.73 -1.49 -5.43
N ILE A 80 4.87 -1.33 -4.75
CA ILE A 80 4.89 -1.06 -3.31
C ILE A 80 4.38 0.34 -3.01
N SER A 81 4.75 1.35 -3.79
CA SER A 81 4.25 2.72 -3.59
C SER A 81 2.73 2.77 -3.71
N ASP A 82 2.16 2.16 -4.76
CA ASP A 82 0.71 2.10 -4.96
C ASP A 82 0.00 1.28 -3.88
N LEU A 83 0.61 0.18 -3.42
CA LEU A 83 0.09 -0.63 -2.31
C LEU A 83 0.05 0.16 -1.00
N THR A 84 1.11 0.89 -0.64
CA THR A 84 1.12 1.67 0.60
C THR A 84 0.25 2.92 0.52
N LEU A 85 0.07 3.49 -0.68
CA LEU A 85 -0.90 4.56 -0.89
C LEU A 85 -2.32 4.06 -0.60
N LEU A 86 -2.71 2.92 -1.18
CA LEU A 86 -4.01 2.29 -0.85
C LEU A 86 -4.13 1.99 0.64
N TRP A 87 -3.07 1.49 1.28
CA TRP A 87 -3.08 1.21 2.72
C TRP A 87 -3.40 2.45 3.56
N ALA A 88 -2.78 3.59 3.23
CA ALA A 88 -3.04 4.86 3.88
C ALA A 88 -4.48 5.34 3.62
N GLU A 89 -4.96 5.29 2.37
CA GLU A 89 -6.34 5.66 2.00
C GLU A 89 -7.38 4.82 2.75
N MET A 90 -7.18 3.50 2.86
CA MET A 90 -8.08 2.65 3.63
C MET A 90 -8.06 3.02 5.11
N ARG A 91 -6.88 3.23 5.70
CA ARG A 91 -6.73 3.62 7.12
C ARG A 91 -7.43 4.94 7.43
N ASP A 92 -7.35 5.90 6.51
CA ASP A 92 -7.97 7.22 6.64
C ASP A 92 -9.51 7.14 6.68
N VAL A 93 -10.12 6.32 5.80
CA VAL A 93 -11.58 6.08 5.79
C VAL A 93 -12.10 5.52 7.12
N PHE A 94 -11.26 4.81 7.87
CA PHE A 94 -11.59 4.27 9.20
C PHE A 94 -11.07 5.13 10.36
N ASP A 95 -10.72 6.41 10.13
CA ASP A 95 -10.18 7.32 11.15
C ASP A 95 -8.98 6.74 11.93
N ASN A 96 -8.14 5.95 11.25
CA ASN A 96 -7.04 5.17 11.84
C ASN A 96 -7.47 4.22 12.99
N ASN A 97 -8.74 3.81 13.04
CA ASN A 97 -9.22 2.80 13.98
C ASN A 97 -8.79 1.40 13.54
N ASP A 98 -7.70 0.92 14.12
CA ASP A 98 -7.09 -0.38 13.80
C ASP A 98 -8.05 -1.58 13.93
N ALA A 99 -9.01 -1.53 14.87
CA ALA A 99 -9.94 -2.63 15.08
C ALA A 99 -10.95 -2.71 13.92
N LEU A 100 -11.60 -1.58 13.60
CA LEU A 100 -12.56 -1.49 12.50
C LEU A 100 -11.89 -1.76 11.15
N PHE A 101 -10.69 -1.21 10.94
CA PHE A 101 -9.93 -1.43 9.72
C PHE A 101 -9.59 -2.91 9.52
N LYS A 102 -9.10 -3.60 10.57
CA LYS A 102 -8.82 -5.04 10.51
C LYS A 102 -10.07 -5.89 10.29
N GLU A 103 -11.19 -5.52 10.91
CA GLU A 103 -12.46 -6.18 10.69
C GLU A 103 -12.88 -6.05 9.22
N TRP A 104 -12.90 -4.82 8.70
CA TRP A 104 -13.28 -4.56 7.32
C TRP A 104 -12.37 -5.25 6.30
N LEU A 105 -11.05 -5.26 6.51
CA LEU A 105 -10.09 -5.93 5.62
C LEU A 105 -10.38 -7.43 5.43
N ASN A 106 -10.98 -8.07 6.43
CA ASN A 106 -11.31 -9.50 6.42
C ASN A 106 -12.80 -9.79 6.21
N ALA A 107 -13.63 -8.75 6.14
CA ALA A 107 -15.08 -8.88 5.98
C ALA A 107 -15.44 -9.28 4.54
N SER A 108 -16.39 -10.19 4.40
CA SER A 108 -17.00 -10.52 3.11
C SER A 108 -17.87 -9.33 2.65
N LEU A 109 -17.46 -8.65 1.57
CA LEU A 109 -18.20 -7.49 1.08
C LEU A 109 -19.05 -7.85 -0.15
N PRO A 110 -20.37 -7.53 -0.15
CA PRO A 110 -21.22 -7.73 -1.34
C PRO A 110 -20.67 -7.03 -2.59
N ALA A 111 -20.12 -5.82 -2.43
CA ALA A 111 -19.48 -5.06 -3.52
C ALA A 111 -18.24 -5.76 -4.13
N LEU A 112 -17.67 -6.74 -3.41
CA LEU A 112 -16.55 -7.56 -3.85
C LEU A 112 -16.97 -9.00 -4.15
N ASN A 113 -18.25 -9.22 -4.50
CA ASN A 113 -18.82 -10.55 -4.74
C ASN A 113 -18.62 -11.52 -3.56
N GLY A 114 -18.74 -11.01 -2.33
CA GLY A 114 -18.59 -11.79 -1.10
C GLY A 114 -17.14 -12.11 -0.74
N ARG A 115 -16.15 -11.49 -1.38
CA ARG A 115 -14.73 -11.63 -1.02
C ARG A 115 -14.26 -10.52 -0.08
N ALA A 116 -13.15 -10.76 0.59
CA ALA A 116 -12.56 -9.81 1.52
C ALA A 116 -11.67 -8.79 0.79
N PRO A 117 -11.57 -7.52 1.24
CA PRO A 117 -10.68 -6.53 0.64
C PRO A 117 -9.23 -6.98 0.50
N VAL A 118 -8.71 -7.69 1.51
CA VAL A 118 -7.32 -8.20 1.51
C VAL A 118 -7.00 -9.07 0.30
N ASP A 119 -7.99 -9.75 -0.27
CA ASP A 119 -7.82 -10.59 -1.44
C ASP A 119 -7.43 -9.82 -2.71
N PHE A 120 -7.74 -8.53 -2.78
CA PHE A 120 -7.58 -7.71 -3.98
C PHE A 120 -6.35 -6.81 -3.95
N MET A 121 -5.75 -6.61 -2.77
CA MET A 121 -4.61 -5.69 -2.56
C MET A 121 -3.37 -6.04 -3.38
N HIS A 122 -3.21 -7.31 -3.77
CA HIS A 122 -2.02 -7.80 -4.47
C HIS A 122 -1.95 -7.41 -5.95
N SER A 123 -3.00 -6.86 -6.56
CA SER A 123 -3.00 -6.51 -7.99
C SER A 123 -3.39 -5.05 -8.18
N LEU A 124 -2.78 -4.37 -9.17
CA LEU A 124 -3.13 -2.99 -9.51
C LEU A 124 -4.64 -2.83 -9.79
N ALA A 125 -5.24 -3.76 -10.53
CA ALA A 125 -6.67 -3.75 -10.83
C ALA A 125 -7.53 -3.90 -9.56
N GLY A 126 -7.13 -4.80 -8.64
CA GLY A 126 -7.82 -4.97 -7.37
C GLY A 126 -7.69 -3.74 -6.47
N ARG A 127 -6.51 -3.12 -6.42
CA ARG A 127 -6.29 -1.86 -5.68
C ARG A 127 -7.15 -0.72 -6.23
N LYS A 128 -7.28 -0.61 -7.55
CA LYS A 128 -8.20 0.35 -8.18
C LYS A 128 -9.66 0.10 -7.79
N ALA A 129 -10.13 -1.14 -7.85
CA ALA A 129 -11.49 -1.48 -7.44
C ALA A 129 -11.76 -1.16 -5.96
N LEU A 130 -10.77 -1.39 -5.09
CA LEU A 130 -10.87 -1.00 -3.68
C LEU A 130 -10.98 0.52 -3.51
N ARG A 131 -10.19 1.33 -4.24
CA ARG A 131 -10.31 2.79 -4.21
C ARG A 131 -11.69 3.28 -4.64
N ASP A 132 -12.28 2.66 -5.66
CA ASP A 132 -13.64 2.99 -6.09
C ASP A 132 -14.66 2.74 -4.97
N ILE A 133 -14.50 1.65 -4.20
CA ILE A 133 -15.33 1.34 -3.02
C ILE A 133 -15.07 2.33 -1.88
N LEU A 134 -13.81 2.67 -1.60
CA LEU A 134 -13.47 3.66 -0.56
C LEU A 134 -14.06 5.02 -0.87
N ASN A 135 -13.98 5.49 -2.12
CA ASN A 135 -14.61 6.74 -2.56
C ASN A 135 -16.12 6.73 -2.30
N ARG A 136 -16.80 5.63 -2.63
CA ARG A 136 -18.23 5.45 -2.35
C ARG A 136 -18.54 5.52 -0.85
N LEU A 137 -17.72 4.88 0.00
CA LEU A 137 -17.88 4.94 1.45
C LEU A 137 -17.71 6.37 1.99
N THR A 138 -16.70 7.11 1.51
CA THR A 138 -16.42 8.49 1.93
C THR A 138 -17.56 9.45 1.59
N TYR A 139 -18.19 9.29 0.43
CA TYR A 139 -19.27 10.18 -0.04
C TYR A 139 -20.69 9.65 0.23
N GLY A 140 -20.82 8.48 0.87
CA GLY A 140 -22.12 7.86 1.15
C GLY A 140 -22.88 7.37 -0.09
N ASP A 141 -22.17 7.07 -1.17
CA ASP A 141 -22.76 6.58 -2.42
C ASP A 141 -22.83 5.05 -2.43
N PHE A 142 -23.98 4.50 -2.05
CA PHE A 142 -24.22 3.06 -1.95
C PHE A 142 -24.86 2.45 -3.22
N SER A 143 -24.81 3.17 -4.35
CA SER A 143 -25.44 2.74 -5.61
C SER A 143 -24.77 1.56 -6.32
#